data_AF-A0A9P5P724-F1
#
_entry.id   AF-A0A9P5P724-F1
#
_cell.length_a   1.000
_cell.length_b   1.000
_cell.length_c   1.000
_cell.angle_alpha   90.00
_cell.angle_beta   90.00
_cell.angle_gamma   90.00
#
_symmetry.space_group_name_H-M   'P 1'
#
loop_
_entity.id
_entity.type
_entity.pdbx_description
1 polymer ?
#
loop_
_entity_poly.entity_id
_entity_poly.type
_entity_poly.pdbx_seq_one_letter_code
_entity_poly.pdbx_strand_id
1 'polypeptide(L)'
;KLTVRIRKRAKLEGDDAKFKQSRYDGAFIANAMSEDEDEIVNGKKTGKYVSRGMVYRSAVVKALYESVDTVTDPNLRNSYNEHIRGDDTEIPPPVARKLDARVRRWMVSTEWLAKAENKAWDVPSRIAESGKAWGDLNDPEDFEEKAARSKREKKERKKVKLDGAGPSNSTKGKGKAKEIDPFIDPLLQDNEPDEMNMEI
;
A
#
# COMPACT_ATOMS: atom_id res chain seq x y z
N LYS A 1 -13.12 -17.07 5.01
CA LYS A 1 -13.11 -15.73 5.64
C LYS A 1 -13.75 -14.64 4.77
N LEU A 2 -13.19 -14.32 3.60
CA LEU A 2 -13.66 -13.20 2.77
C LEU A 2 -15.15 -13.32 2.41
N THR A 3 -15.52 -14.48 1.88
CA THR A 3 -16.90 -14.80 1.50
C THR A 3 -17.88 -14.68 2.68
N VAL A 4 -17.48 -15.16 3.87
CA VAL A 4 -18.26 -15.03 5.11
C VAL A 4 -18.48 -13.56 5.45
N ARG A 5 -17.43 -12.74 5.48
CA ARG A 5 -17.54 -11.31 5.78
C ARG A 5 -18.39 -10.56 4.74
N ILE A 6 -18.31 -10.92 3.46
CA ILE A 6 -19.17 -10.36 2.41
C ILE A 6 -20.65 -10.72 2.66
N ARG A 7 -20.95 -11.97 3.02
CA ARG A 7 -22.32 -12.40 3.37
C ARG A 7 -22.85 -11.65 4.59
N LYS A 8 -22.03 -11.54 5.63
CA LYS A 8 -22.35 -10.78 6.85
C LYS A 8 -22.59 -9.29 6.55
N ARG A 9 -21.73 -8.67 5.74
CA ARG A 9 -21.88 -7.28 5.28
C ARG A 9 -23.23 -7.04 4.58
N ALA A 10 -23.67 -7.98 3.74
CA ALA A 10 -24.97 -7.87 3.07
C ALA A 10 -26.17 -7.81 4.05
N LYS A 11 -25.97 -8.25 5.30
CA LYS A 11 -26.96 -8.28 6.38
C LYS A 11 -26.83 -7.13 7.39
N LEU A 12 -25.92 -6.17 7.18
CA LEU A 12 -25.86 -4.98 8.04
C LEU A 12 -27.15 -4.16 7.96
N GLU A 13 -27.63 -3.63 9.07
CA GLU A 13 -28.86 -2.84 9.15
C GLU A 13 -28.59 -1.55 9.95
N GLY A 14 -29.55 -0.62 9.96
CA GLY A 14 -29.41 0.66 10.65
C GLY A 14 -28.25 1.50 10.12
N ASP A 15 -27.50 2.12 11.04
CA ASP A 15 -26.37 3.01 10.73
C ASP A 15 -25.21 2.30 10.03
N ASP A 16 -25.08 0.99 10.21
CA ASP A 16 -24.04 0.18 9.60
C ASP A 16 -24.36 -0.24 8.16
N ALA A 17 -25.61 -0.04 7.72
CA ALA A 17 -25.99 -0.29 6.33
C ALA A 17 -25.18 0.55 5.33
N LYS A 18 -24.63 1.70 5.75
CA LYS A 18 -23.71 2.53 4.95
C LYS A 18 -22.52 1.73 4.42
N PHE A 19 -22.06 0.74 5.18
CA PHE A 19 -20.92 -0.08 4.82
C PHE A 19 -21.21 -1.02 3.65
N LYS A 20 -22.46 -1.20 3.23
CA LYS A 20 -22.82 -1.95 2.01
C LYS A 20 -22.46 -1.22 0.71
N GLN A 21 -22.20 0.08 0.77
CA GLN A 21 -21.87 0.88 -0.41
C GLN A 21 -20.54 0.44 -1.05
N SER A 22 -20.48 0.49 -2.38
CA SER A 22 -19.33 0.01 -3.17
C SER A 22 -18.00 0.67 -2.82
N ARG A 23 -18.03 1.91 -2.31
CA ARG A 23 -16.82 2.63 -1.85
C ARG A 23 -16.02 1.90 -0.76
N TYR A 24 -16.67 0.98 -0.04
CA TYR A 24 -16.05 0.15 1.00
C TYR A 24 -15.58 -1.22 0.49
N ASP A 25 -15.82 -1.56 -0.78
CA ASP A 25 -15.46 -2.87 -1.36
C ASP A 25 -13.95 -3.13 -1.28
N GLY A 26 -13.14 -2.08 -1.38
CA GLY A 26 -11.68 -2.15 -1.24
C GLY A 26 -11.20 -2.70 0.11
N ALA A 27 -12.03 -2.70 1.15
CA ALA A 27 -11.70 -3.35 2.43
C ALA A 27 -11.92 -4.87 2.41
N PHE A 28 -12.62 -5.40 1.42
CA PHE A 28 -12.90 -6.82 1.28
C PHE A 28 -11.98 -7.44 0.22
N ILE A 29 -10.68 -7.19 0.35
CA ILE A 29 -9.62 -7.81 -0.44
C ILE A 29 -8.79 -8.74 0.45
N ALA A 30 -8.30 -9.85 -0.10
CA ALA A 30 -7.60 -10.88 0.68
C ALA A 30 -6.42 -10.29 1.49
N ASN A 31 -5.65 -9.38 0.88
CA ASN A 31 -4.47 -8.77 1.48
C ASN A 31 -4.77 -7.78 2.61
N ALA A 32 -5.95 -7.14 2.60
CA ALA A 32 -6.32 -6.16 3.62
C ALA A 32 -6.93 -6.82 4.86
N MET A 33 -7.40 -8.07 4.74
CA MET A 33 -7.93 -8.81 5.86
C MET A 33 -6.81 -9.29 6.79
N SER A 34 -7.13 -9.40 8.08
CA SER A 34 -6.23 -9.96 9.08
C SER A 34 -6.00 -11.45 8.83
N GLU A 35 -4.85 -11.96 9.26
CA GLU A 35 -4.72 -13.41 9.48
C GLU A 35 -5.48 -13.78 10.77
N ASP A 36 -6.09 -14.96 10.76
CA ASP A 36 -6.74 -15.53 11.95
C ASP A 36 -5.78 -16.54 12.56
N GLU A 37 -5.40 -16.33 13.81
CA GLU A 37 -4.50 -17.21 14.56
C GLU A 37 -5.32 -18.17 15.43
N ASP A 38 -4.85 -19.40 15.67
CA ASP A 38 -5.49 -20.26 16.66
C ASP A 38 -5.35 -19.63 18.06
N GLU A 39 -6.45 -19.57 18.83
CA GLU A 39 -6.37 -19.21 20.24
C GLU A 39 -5.70 -20.35 21.02
N ILE A 40 -4.57 -20.05 21.66
CA ILE A 40 -3.81 -20.98 22.48
C ILE A 40 -3.92 -20.55 23.95
N VAL A 41 -4.59 -21.38 24.75
CA VAL A 41 -4.70 -21.20 26.20
C VAL A 41 -3.98 -22.38 26.87
N ASN A 42 -3.01 -22.09 27.73
CA ASN A 42 -2.21 -23.10 28.42
C ASN A 42 -1.57 -24.14 27.48
N GLY A 43 -1.09 -23.69 26.31
CA GLY A 43 -0.47 -24.56 25.30
C GLY A 43 -1.44 -25.44 24.50
N LYS A 44 -2.75 -25.29 24.68
CA LYS A 44 -3.78 -26.04 23.93
C LYS A 44 -4.63 -25.11 23.08
N LYS A 45 -4.97 -25.57 21.86
CA LYS A 45 -5.91 -24.88 20.98
C LYS A 45 -7.32 -24.96 21.59
N THR A 46 -8.00 -23.83 21.70
CA THR A 46 -9.39 -23.78 22.23
C THR A 46 -10.43 -24.10 21.16
N GLY A 47 -10.03 -24.13 19.88
CA GLY A 47 -10.95 -24.22 18.74
C GLY A 47 -11.53 -22.88 18.29
N LYS A 48 -11.13 -21.77 18.95
CA LYS A 48 -11.46 -20.41 18.53
C LYS A 48 -10.32 -19.79 17.72
N TYR A 49 -10.67 -18.83 16.90
CA TYR A 49 -9.71 -18.04 16.13
C TYR A 49 -9.58 -16.63 16.69
N VAL A 50 -8.36 -16.13 16.83
CA VAL A 50 -8.05 -14.75 17.18
C VAL A 50 -7.87 -13.96 15.90
N SER A 51 -8.75 -12.98 15.65
CA SER A 51 -8.56 -12.02 14.57
C SER A 51 -7.90 -10.76 15.12
N ARG A 52 -6.66 -10.50 14.70
CA ARG A 52 -5.92 -9.30 15.10
C ARG A 52 -6.14 -8.15 14.14
N GLY A 53 -6.33 -6.93 14.65
CA GLY A 53 -6.33 -5.76 13.78
C GLY A 53 -4.93 -5.43 13.27
N MET A 54 -4.85 -4.56 12.27
CA MET A 54 -3.57 -3.96 11.88
C MET A 54 -3.55 -2.52 12.40
N VAL A 55 -2.45 -2.13 13.04
CA VAL A 55 -2.32 -0.80 13.68
C VAL A 55 -2.51 0.35 12.69
N TYR A 56 -2.10 0.16 11.44
CA TYR A 56 -2.25 1.19 10.41
C TYR A 56 -3.70 1.47 9.99
N ARG A 57 -4.67 0.61 10.35
CA ARG A 57 -6.06 0.76 9.88
C ARG A 57 -6.70 2.03 10.43
N SER A 58 -7.38 2.77 9.57
CA SER A 58 -8.19 3.92 9.95
C SER A 58 -9.35 3.51 10.86
N ALA A 59 -9.87 4.45 11.65
CA ALA A 59 -11.03 4.22 12.51
C ALA A 59 -12.25 3.72 11.70
N VAL A 60 -12.41 4.19 10.46
CA VAL A 60 -13.50 3.79 9.57
C VAL A 60 -13.41 2.30 9.22
N VAL A 61 -12.21 1.79 8.91
CA VAL A 61 -12.02 0.37 8.62
C VAL A 61 -12.18 -0.49 9.86
N LYS A 62 -11.73 0.01 11.02
CA LYS A 62 -11.93 -0.69 12.30
C LYS A 62 -13.42 -0.87 12.58
N ALA A 63 -14.20 0.22 12.51
CA ALA A 63 -15.65 0.20 12.68
C ALA A 63 -16.34 -0.71 11.64
N LEU A 64 -15.94 -0.63 10.37
CA LEU A 64 -16.46 -1.50 9.30
C LEU A 64 -16.33 -2.99 9.67
N TYR A 65 -15.14 -3.43 10.09
CA TYR A 65 -14.94 -4.85 10.42
C TYR A 65 -15.64 -5.24 11.71
N GLU A 66 -15.70 -4.35 12.70
CA GLU A 66 -16.41 -4.59 13.97
C GLU A 66 -17.92 -4.80 13.74
N SER A 67 -18.55 -3.93 12.95
CA SER A 67 -19.95 -4.08 12.54
C SER A 67 -20.17 -5.39 11.80
N VAL A 68 -19.29 -5.75 10.86
CA VAL A 68 -19.41 -7.01 10.10
C VAL A 68 -19.21 -8.23 10.99
N ASP A 69 -18.23 -8.22 11.89
CA ASP A 69 -17.89 -9.39 12.69
C ASP A 69 -18.98 -9.68 13.75
N THR A 70 -19.69 -8.65 14.23
CA THR A 70 -20.87 -8.76 15.12
C THR A 70 -22.06 -9.49 14.48
N VAL A 71 -22.20 -9.41 13.15
CA VAL A 71 -23.31 -10.06 12.44
C VAL A 71 -23.12 -11.58 12.42
N THR A 72 -24.16 -12.32 12.79
CA THR A 72 -24.20 -13.79 12.65
C THR A 72 -24.24 -14.17 11.17
N ASP A 73 -23.44 -15.17 10.77
CA ASP A 73 -23.45 -15.64 9.38
C ASP A 73 -24.81 -16.28 9.04
N PRO A 74 -25.51 -15.86 7.98
CA PRO A 74 -26.78 -16.48 7.57
C PRO A 74 -26.63 -17.94 7.11
N ASN A 75 -25.41 -18.40 6.82
CA ASN A 75 -25.13 -19.77 6.39
C ASN A 75 -24.12 -20.42 7.35
N LEU A 76 -24.50 -20.47 8.63
CA LEU A 76 -23.82 -21.26 9.65
C LEU A 76 -23.85 -22.73 9.23
N ARG A 77 -22.70 -23.25 8.78
CA ARG A 77 -22.47 -24.70 8.84
C ARG A 77 -22.22 -25.07 10.30
N ASN A 78 -22.61 -26.29 10.71
CA ASN A 78 -22.46 -26.80 12.09
C ASN A 78 -21.01 -26.78 12.66
N SER A 79 -20.01 -26.36 11.88
CA SER A 79 -18.60 -26.30 12.26
C SER A 79 -18.03 -24.86 12.21
N TYR A 80 -18.83 -23.84 12.52
CA TYR A 80 -18.33 -22.46 12.55
C TYR A 80 -17.51 -22.23 13.81
N ASN A 81 -16.20 -22.09 13.67
CA ASN A 81 -15.32 -21.73 14.77
C ASN A 81 -15.56 -20.27 15.15
N GLU A 82 -15.75 -20.01 16.44
CA GLU A 82 -15.89 -18.66 16.98
C GLU A 82 -14.61 -17.84 16.70
N HIS A 83 -14.79 -16.58 16.34
CA HIS A 83 -13.68 -15.65 16.16
C HIS A 83 -13.73 -14.62 17.29
N ILE A 84 -12.66 -14.52 18.05
CA ILE A 84 -12.46 -13.51 19.09
C ILE A 84 -11.56 -12.40 18.58
N ARG A 85 -11.78 -11.17 19.06
CA ARG A 85 -10.93 -10.04 18.71
C ARG A 85 -9.66 -10.07 19.55
N GLY A 86 -8.50 -10.09 18.88
CA GLY A 86 -7.20 -9.92 19.53
C GLY A 86 -6.66 -8.49 19.42
N ASP A 87 -5.55 -8.25 20.10
CA ASP A 87 -4.81 -6.99 20.04
C ASP A 87 -4.36 -6.66 18.62
N ASP A 88 -4.25 -5.36 18.33
CA ASP A 88 -3.76 -4.88 17.04
C ASP A 88 -2.27 -5.25 16.86
N THR A 89 -1.90 -5.72 15.68
CA THR A 89 -0.52 -6.07 15.32
C THR A 89 0.15 -4.96 14.52
N GLU A 90 1.43 -4.71 14.80
CA GLU A 90 2.31 -3.76 14.10
C GLU A 90 2.85 -4.31 12.76
N ILE A 91 1.98 -4.85 11.92
CA ILE A 91 2.35 -5.29 10.57
C ILE A 91 2.16 -4.11 9.59
N PRO A 92 3.17 -3.77 8.77
CA PRO A 92 3.03 -2.70 7.79
C PRO A 92 2.06 -3.08 6.65
N PRO A 93 1.50 -2.10 5.90
CA PRO A 93 0.64 -2.37 4.75
C PRO A 93 1.34 -3.29 3.73
N PRO A 94 0.69 -4.33 3.20
CA PRO A 94 1.32 -5.30 2.31
C PRO A 94 1.72 -4.67 0.97
N VAL A 95 2.80 -5.19 0.37
CA VAL A 95 3.19 -4.82 -0.99
C VAL A 95 2.32 -5.59 -1.98
N ALA A 96 1.69 -4.90 -2.92
CA ALA A 96 0.92 -5.55 -3.96
C ALA A 96 1.21 -4.97 -5.35
N ARG A 97 1.38 -5.87 -6.33
CA ARG A 97 1.63 -5.47 -7.72
C ARG A 97 0.38 -4.91 -8.40
N LYS A 98 -0.78 -5.49 -8.13
CA LYS A 98 -2.07 -5.08 -8.71
C LYS A 98 -2.77 -4.09 -7.80
N LEU A 99 -3.45 -3.12 -8.41
CA LEU A 99 -4.19 -2.06 -7.74
C LEU A 99 -5.31 -2.61 -6.85
N ASP A 100 -6.06 -3.60 -7.34
CA ASP A 100 -7.14 -4.29 -6.60
C ASP A 100 -6.68 -4.97 -5.32
N ALA A 101 -5.38 -5.25 -5.21
CA ALA A 101 -4.78 -5.93 -4.09
C ALA A 101 -4.01 -4.97 -3.16
N ARG A 102 -3.96 -3.67 -3.48
CA ARG A 102 -3.34 -2.63 -2.65
C ARG A 102 -4.35 -2.07 -1.66
N VAL A 103 -3.84 -1.67 -0.50
CA VAL A 103 -4.63 -0.94 0.49
C VAL A 103 -4.89 0.47 -0.04
N ARG A 104 -6.10 0.99 0.16
CA ARG A 104 -6.48 2.35 -0.26
C ARG A 104 -6.15 3.37 0.83
N ARG A 105 -5.88 4.63 0.47
CA ARG A 105 -5.53 5.70 1.41
C ARG A 105 -6.55 5.86 2.56
N TRP A 106 -7.84 5.83 2.28
CA TRP A 106 -8.90 5.91 3.30
C TRP A 106 -8.86 4.77 4.33
N MET A 107 -8.23 3.65 3.99
CA MET A 107 -8.11 2.50 4.87
C MET A 107 -6.97 2.67 5.89
N VAL A 108 -6.10 3.64 5.69
CA VAL A 108 -4.92 3.89 6.51
C VAL A 108 -5.17 5.11 7.40
N SER A 109 -4.79 5.03 8.67
CA SER A 109 -4.85 6.16 9.59
C SER A 109 -3.86 7.25 9.17
N THR A 110 -4.37 8.48 9.05
CA THR A 110 -3.55 9.66 8.75
C THR A 110 -2.56 9.95 9.88
N GLU A 111 -2.97 9.75 11.13
CA GLU A 111 -2.11 9.90 12.31
C GLU A 111 -0.99 8.86 12.31
N TRP A 112 -1.28 7.62 11.89
CA TRP A 112 -0.27 6.59 11.78
C TRP A 112 0.77 6.92 10.70
N LEU A 113 0.33 7.44 9.55
CA LEU A 113 1.22 7.87 8.46
C LEU A 113 1.99 9.16 8.77
N ALA A 114 1.48 10.03 9.64
CA ALA A 114 2.16 11.26 10.04
C ALA A 114 3.47 11.00 10.80
N LYS A 115 3.57 9.85 11.50
CA LYS A 115 4.77 9.42 12.23
C LYS A 115 5.95 9.24 11.27
N ALA A 116 7.11 9.79 11.61
CA ALA A 116 8.30 9.78 10.75
C ALA A 116 8.72 8.36 10.32
N GLU A 117 8.63 7.39 11.24
CA GLU A 117 8.95 5.98 11.01
C GLU A 117 8.04 5.31 9.97
N ASN A 118 6.78 5.78 9.88
CA ASN A 118 5.77 5.15 9.03
C ASN A 118 5.66 5.79 7.64
N LYS A 119 6.28 6.96 7.43
CA LYS A 119 6.32 7.61 6.11
C LYS A 119 6.97 6.73 5.04
N ALA A 120 7.89 5.85 5.44
CA ALA A 120 8.50 4.86 4.53
C ALA A 120 7.47 3.90 3.88
N TRP A 121 6.29 3.74 4.49
CA TRP A 121 5.22 2.89 3.99
C TRP A 121 4.25 3.61 3.05
N ASP A 122 4.33 4.94 2.98
CA ASP A 122 3.56 5.77 2.05
C ASP A 122 4.14 5.72 0.64
N VAL A 123 4.09 4.53 0.05
CA VAL A 123 4.59 4.26 -1.29
C VAL A 123 3.47 3.73 -2.18
N PRO A 124 3.40 4.14 -3.47
CA PRO A 124 2.36 3.69 -4.39
C PRO A 124 2.27 2.17 -4.58
N SER A 125 3.32 1.42 -4.23
CA SER A 125 3.37 -0.04 -4.29
C SER A 125 2.67 -0.74 -3.12
N ARG A 126 2.37 -0.01 -2.04
CA ARG A 126 1.67 -0.49 -0.84
C ARG A 126 0.30 0.17 -0.69
N ILE A 127 0.27 1.49 -0.79
CA ILE A 127 -0.91 2.32 -0.60
C ILE A 127 -1.27 2.97 -1.94
N ALA A 128 -2.49 2.74 -2.40
CA ALA A 128 -3.06 3.43 -3.54
C ALA A 128 -3.99 4.56 -3.07
N GLU A 129 -4.13 5.61 -3.86
CA GLU A 129 -5.14 6.63 -3.60
C GLU A 129 -6.56 6.03 -3.66
N SER A 130 -7.51 6.67 -3.00
CA SER A 130 -8.84 6.12 -2.73
C SER A 130 -9.80 6.26 -3.92
N GLY A 131 -9.54 7.22 -4.80
CA GLY A 131 -10.34 7.50 -5.98
C GLY A 131 -11.55 8.40 -5.69
N LYS A 132 -12.35 8.66 -6.72
CA LYS A 132 -13.45 9.63 -6.70
C LYS A 132 -14.52 9.32 -5.66
N ALA A 133 -14.73 8.04 -5.36
CA ALA A 133 -15.69 7.59 -4.36
C ALA A 133 -15.39 8.09 -2.92
N TRP A 134 -14.18 8.61 -2.70
CA TRP A 134 -13.72 9.18 -1.44
C TRP A 134 -13.36 10.67 -1.54
N GLY A 135 -13.69 11.32 -2.65
CA GLY A 135 -13.42 12.75 -2.88
C GLY A 135 -12.11 13.05 -3.60
N ASP A 136 -11.35 12.04 -4.06
CA ASP A 136 -10.14 12.28 -4.84
C ASP A 136 -10.46 12.70 -6.29
N LEU A 137 -9.59 13.49 -6.91
CA LEU A 137 -9.82 14.05 -8.25
C LEU A 137 -9.87 12.98 -9.36
N ASN A 138 -9.10 11.89 -9.21
CA ASN A 138 -8.96 10.84 -10.22
C ASN A 138 -8.97 9.47 -9.56
N ASP A 139 -9.45 8.47 -10.29
CA ASP A 139 -9.43 7.11 -9.79
C ASP A 139 -8.02 6.52 -9.94
N PRO A 140 -7.57 5.69 -8.99
CA PRO A 140 -6.27 5.04 -9.08
C PRO A 140 -6.13 4.21 -10.37
N GLU A 141 -7.23 3.65 -10.88
CA GLU A 141 -7.28 2.92 -12.15
C GLU A 141 -6.89 3.80 -13.35
N ASP A 142 -7.28 5.08 -13.35
CA ASP A 142 -6.92 6.05 -14.40
C ASP A 142 -5.39 6.27 -14.46
N PHE A 143 -4.70 6.16 -13.32
CA PHE A 143 -3.23 6.28 -13.27
C PHE A 143 -2.53 5.03 -13.78
N GLU A 144 -3.03 3.83 -13.48
CA GLU A 144 -2.46 2.60 -14.01
C GLU A 144 -2.68 2.47 -15.51
N GLU A 145 -3.84 2.89 -16.02
CA GLU A 145 -4.11 2.91 -17.46
C GLU A 145 -3.19 3.88 -18.20
N LYS A 146 -3.00 5.10 -17.67
CA LYS A 146 -2.03 6.06 -18.21
C LYS A 146 -0.60 5.52 -18.18
N ALA A 147 -0.20 4.86 -17.09
CA ALA A 147 1.12 4.25 -16.99
C ALA A 147 1.31 3.07 -17.96
N ALA A 148 0.27 2.24 -18.14
CA ALA A 148 0.28 1.14 -19.09
C ALA A 148 0.37 1.64 -20.53
N ARG A 149 -0.39 2.70 -20.88
CA ARG A 149 -0.31 3.37 -22.18
C ARG A 149 1.08 3.93 -22.46
N SER A 150 1.68 4.63 -21.48
CA SER A 150 3.06 5.15 -21.61
C SER A 150 4.09 4.04 -21.77
N LYS A 151 3.95 2.91 -21.06
CA LYS A 151 4.84 1.74 -21.23
C LYS A 151 4.68 1.10 -22.60
N ARG A 152 3.46 1.00 -23.13
CA ARG A 152 3.18 0.47 -24.48
C ARG A 152 3.82 1.36 -25.53
N GLU A 153 3.64 2.68 -25.44
CA GLU A 153 4.23 3.64 -26.35
C GLU A 153 5.77 3.63 -26.29
N LYS A 154 6.37 3.52 -25.10
CA LYS A 154 7.83 3.34 -24.96
C LYS A 154 8.34 2.05 -25.59
N LYS A 155 7.61 0.94 -25.47
CA LYS A 155 7.97 -0.33 -26.11
C LYS A 155 7.88 -0.23 -27.63
N GLU A 156 6.85 0.43 -28.15
CA GLU A 156 6.65 0.64 -29.58
C GLU A 156 7.76 1.53 -30.17
N ARG A 157 8.11 2.64 -29.52
CA ARG A 157 9.25 3.48 -29.90
C ARG A 157 10.58 2.72 -29.89
N LYS A 158 10.80 1.82 -28.92
CA LYS A 158 12.00 0.96 -28.90
C LYS A 158 12.02 -0.06 -30.04
N LYS A 159 10.86 -0.63 -30.39
CA LYS A 159 10.73 -1.60 -31.50
C LYS A 159 11.00 -0.92 -32.85
N VAL A 160 10.41 0.25 -33.11
CA VAL A 160 10.68 1.04 -34.32
C VAL A 160 12.16 1.43 -34.44
N LYS A 161 12.85 1.71 -33.32
CA LYS A 161 14.28 2.03 -33.31
C LYS A 161 15.19 0.83 -33.58
N LEU A 162 14.73 -0.39 -33.29
CA LEU A 162 15.43 -1.64 -33.60
C LEU A 162 15.18 -2.08 -35.06
N ASP A 163 13.98 -1.89 -35.57
CA ASP A 163 13.62 -2.23 -36.95
C ASP A 163 14.17 -1.22 -37.99
N GLY A 164 14.49 0.01 -37.56
CA GLY A 164 15.17 1.03 -38.37
C GLY A 164 16.70 0.96 -38.35
N ALA A 165 17.30 0.07 -37.57
CA ALA A 165 18.74 -0.15 -37.56
C ALA A 165 19.12 -1.20 -38.62
N GLY A 166 19.19 -0.76 -39.88
CA GLY A 166 19.88 -1.51 -40.94
C GLY A 166 21.35 -1.77 -40.56
N PRO A 167 22.00 -2.80 -41.14
CA PRO A 167 23.30 -3.28 -40.69
C PRO A 167 24.39 -2.23 -40.95
N SER A 168 24.68 -1.38 -39.97
CA SER A 168 25.86 -0.53 -40.00
C SER A 168 27.08 -1.39 -39.65
N ASN A 169 27.90 -1.67 -40.66
CA ASN A 169 29.22 -2.26 -40.54
C ASN A 169 29.99 -1.67 -39.35
N SER A 170 30.11 -2.42 -38.25
CA SER A 170 31.03 -2.08 -37.18
C SER A 170 32.43 -2.53 -37.57
N THR A 171 33.15 -1.67 -38.27
CA THR A 171 34.59 -1.82 -38.50
C THR A 171 35.31 -1.80 -37.15
N LYS A 172 36.00 -2.90 -36.88
CA LYS A 172 36.91 -3.15 -35.76
C LYS A 172 38.01 -2.05 -35.76
N GLY A 173 37.96 -1.15 -34.79
CA GLY A 173 38.92 -0.06 -34.61
C GLY A 173 39.42 0.01 -33.17
N LYS A 174 40.72 -0.26 -32.99
CA LYS A 174 41.51 -0.29 -31.76
C LYS A 174 41.32 0.95 -30.87
N GLY A 175 41.43 0.72 -29.56
CA GLY A 175 41.37 1.76 -28.54
C GLY A 175 42.49 2.80 -28.59
N LYS A 176 42.26 3.91 -27.90
CA LYS A 176 43.27 4.79 -27.30
C LYS A 176 42.61 5.69 -26.24
N ALA A 177 43.23 5.67 -25.05
CA ALA A 177 43.32 6.69 -24.00
C ALA A 177 42.07 7.51 -23.60
N LYS A 178 41.63 7.29 -22.35
CA LYS A 178 40.97 8.32 -21.54
C LYS A 178 42.04 9.32 -21.10
N GLU A 179 41.96 10.54 -21.59
CA GLU A 179 42.55 11.71 -20.96
C GLU A 179 41.49 12.28 -20.00
N ILE A 180 41.86 12.41 -18.73
CA ILE A 180 41.01 12.90 -17.64
C ILE A 180 41.41 14.35 -17.45
N ASP A 181 40.57 15.30 -17.85
CA ASP A 181 40.69 16.69 -17.43
C ASP A 181 39.90 16.89 -16.13
N PRO A 182 40.53 17.35 -15.04
CA PRO A 182 39.83 17.73 -13.81
C PRO A 182 39.24 19.13 -13.98
N PHE A 183 37.93 19.21 -14.16
CA PHE A 183 37.19 20.46 -13.98
C PHE A 183 37.14 20.79 -12.48
N ILE A 184 38.04 21.67 -12.07
CA ILE A 184 38.08 22.33 -10.77
C ILE A 184 36.92 23.33 -10.75
N ASP A 185 35.96 23.13 -9.86
CA ASP A 185 34.89 24.09 -9.56
C ASP A 185 35.43 25.07 -8.49
N PRO A 186 35.61 26.38 -8.79
CA PRO A 186 36.20 27.33 -7.87
C PRO A 186 35.12 28.20 -7.24
N LEU A 187 34.33 27.67 -6.29
CA LEU A 187 33.38 28.50 -5.52
C LEU A 187 33.01 27.87 -4.16
N LEU A 188 34.02 27.64 -3.31
CA LEU A 188 33.85 27.67 -1.86
C LEU A 188 35.05 28.41 -1.28
N GLN A 189 34.91 29.73 -1.14
CA GLN A 189 35.74 30.50 -0.24
C GLN A 189 35.03 30.60 1.09
N ASP A 190 35.78 30.16 2.10
CA ASP A 190 35.52 30.21 3.52
C ASP A 190 35.14 31.63 3.98
N ASN A 191 34.15 31.71 4.85
CA ASN A 191 34.07 32.78 5.83
C ASN A 191 33.86 32.13 7.19
N GLU A 192 34.95 32.05 7.94
CA GLU A 192 34.99 31.80 9.38
C GLU A 192 34.19 32.89 10.11
N PRO A 193 33.38 32.55 11.12
CA PRO A 193 32.95 33.52 12.11
C PRO A 193 34.06 33.70 13.16
N ASP A 194 34.59 34.92 13.24
CA ASP A 194 35.46 35.39 14.32
C ASP A 194 34.79 35.14 15.69
N GLU A 195 35.36 34.22 16.46
CA GLU A 195 35.34 34.28 17.92
C GLU A 195 36.24 35.43 18.35
N MET A 196 35.71 36.45 19.03
CA MET A 196 36.45 37.14 20.10
C MET A 196 35.53 37.98 21.01
N ASN A 197 35.58 37.59 22.30
CA ASN A 197 35.55 38.43 23.51
C ASN A 197 34.19 39.07 23.90
N MET A 198 33.50 38.58 24.94
CA MET A 198 33.77 38.82 26.38
C MET A 198 34.28 40.23 26.68
N GLU A 199 33.43 41.06 27.32
CA GLU A 199 33.67 41.54 28.69
C GLU A 199 32.47 42.38 29.23
N ILE A 200 32.03 41.95 30.42
CA ILE A 200 31.52 42.70 31.60
C ILE A 200 30.29 43.59 31.45
#